data_AF-A0A953SJ67-F1
#
_entry.id   AF-A0A953SJ67-F1
#
_cell.length_a   1.000
_cell.length_b   1.000
_cell.length_c   1.000
_cell.angle_alpha   90.00
_cell.angle_beta   90.00
_cell.angle_gamma   90.00
#
_symmetry.space_group_name_H-M   'P 1'
#
loop_
_entity.id
_entity.type
_entity.pdbx_description
1 polymer ?
#
loop_
_entity_poly.entity_id
_entity_poly.type
_entity_poly.pdbx_seq_one_letter_code
_entity_poly.pdbx_strand_id
1 'polypeptide(L)'
;MAALIPNLRRTIRNIKRRQEIVAALARYGFTDIVHQLAIPRLMLDNFPHVKAFWIMQTLAMAQTMLQAGADDIDGTVVWYDITKVGGTSTHQETTIADLQRAIREAGYEPVERDTLYR
;
A
#
# COMPACT_ATOMS: atom_id res chain seq x y z
N MET A 1 8.97 6.39 0.06
CA MET A 1 9.94 5.34 0.42
C MET A 1 9.39 4.05 -0.14
N ALA A 2 10.10 3.38 -1.04
CA ALA A 2 9.63 2.11 -1.59
C ALA A 2 9.95 0.95 -0.63
N ALA A 3 9.17 -0.11 -0.69
CA ALA A 3 9.52 -1.41 -0.14
C ALA A 3 10.00 -2.29 -1.29
N LEU A 4 11.22 -2.83 -1.18
CA LEU A 4 11.67 -3.83 -2.15
C LEU A 4 10.86 -5.10 -1.90
N ILE A 5 9.94 -5.42 -2.81
CA ILE A 5 9.18 -6.66 -2.77
C ILE A 5 9.76 -7.64 -3.78
N PRO A 6 10.51 -8.68 -3.34
CA PRO A 6 11.07 -9.66 -4.26
C PRO A 6 9.96 -10.35 -5.05
N ASN A 7 10.00 -10.26 -6.38
CA ASN A 7 9.18 -11.04 -7.31
C ASN A 7 7.65 -10.97 -7.11
N LEU A 8 7.07 -9.79 -6.88
CA LEU A 8 5.60 -9.62 -6.91
C LEU A 8 4.96 -10.04 -8.27
N ARG A 9 5.77 -10.12 -9.33
CA ARG A 9 5.35 -10.41 -10.71
C ARG A 9 5.06 -11.90 -11.02
N ARG A 10 5.26 -12.84 -10.08
CA ARG A 10 5.21 -14.28 -10.41
C ARG A 10 3.88 -15.00 -10.20
N THR A 11 2.87 -14.36 -9.63
CA THR A 11 1.67 -15.11 -9.23
C THR A 11 0.48 -14.70 -10.09
N ILE A 12 0.05 -15.65 -10.94
CA ILE A 12 -1.18 -15.67 -11.77
C ILE A 12 -1.03 -15.09 -13.19
N ARG A 13 -0.34 -15.84 -14.06
CA ARG A 13 -0.30 -15.58 -15.52
C ARG A 13 -1.58 -15.99 -16.29
N ASN A 14 -2.55 -16.64 -15.64
CA ASN A 14 -3.76 -17.16 -16.30
C ASN A 14 -4.98 -16.27 -16.03
N ILE A 15 -5.53 -15.66 -17.10
CA ILE A 15 -6.70 -14.76 -17.04
C ILE A 15 -7.93 -15.42 -16.39
N LYS A 16 -8.26 -16.68 -16.71
CA LYS A 16 -9.40 -17.37 -16.09
C LYS A 16 -9.24 -17.49 -14.58
N ARG A 17 -8.06 -17.90 -14.15
CA ARG A 17 -7.74 -18.05 -12.73
C ARG A 17 -7.75 -16.72 -11.97
N ARG A 18 -7.40 -15.60 -12.63
CA ARG A 18 -7.56 -14.26 -12.04
C ARG A 18 -9.02 -13.90 -11.81
N GLN A 19 -9.88 -14.14 -12.80
CA GLN A 19 -11.31 -13.84 -12.66
C GLN A 19 -11.97 -14.67 -11.57
N GLU A 20 -11.59 -15.94 -11.42
CA GLU A 20 -12.06 -16.79 -10.32
C GLU A 20 -11.63 -16.28 -8.94
N ILE A 21 -10.37 -15.85 -8.80
CA ILE A 21 -9.84 -15.28 -7.55
C ILE A 21 -10.54 -13.95 -7.23
N VAL A 22 -10.69 -13.06 -8.21
CA VAL A 22 -11.37 -11.78 -8.01
C VAL A 22 -12.84 -12.01 -7.64
N ALA A 23 -13.53 -12.93 -8.32
CA ALA A 23 -14.90 -13.30 -7.97
C ALA A 23 -15.00 -13.90 -6.56
N ALA A 24 -13.98 -14.66 -6.13
CA ALA A 24 -13.92 -15.19 -4.77
C ALA A 24 -13.72 -14.10 -3.71
N LEU A 25 -12.82 -13.16 -3.97
CA LEU A 25 -12.53 -12.04 -3.08
C LEU A 25 -13.69 -11.06 -3.01
N ALA A 26 -14.40 -10.79 -4.11
CA ALA A 26 -15.55 -9.89 -4.15
C ALA A 26 -16.74 -10.37 -3.30
N ARG A 27 -16.78 -11.66 -2.92
CA ARG A 27 -17.81 -12.21 -2.01
C ARG A 27 -17.58 -11.79 -0.55
N TYR A 28 -16.32 -11.50 -0.18
CA TYR A 28 -16.00 -10.84 1.07
C TYR A 28 -16.11 -9.33 0.76
N GLY A 29 -17.07 -8.63 1.37
CA GLY A 29 -17.42 -7.26 0.96
C GLY A 29 -16.21 -6.35 0.74
N PHE A 30 -16.33 -5.42 -0.22
CA PHE A 30 -15.26 -4.51 -0.65
C PHE A 30 -14.88 -3.46 0.41
N THR A 31 -15.27 -3.65 1.67
CA THR A 31 -15.09 -2.69 2.77
C THR A 31 -13.70 -2.74 3.40
N ASP A 32 -12.96 -3.83 3.21
CA ASP A 32 -11.59 -3.96 3.72
C ASP A 32 -10.55 -3.55 2.68
N ILE A 33 -9.66 -2.63 3.07
CA ILE A 33 -8.58 -2.07 2.24
C ILE A 33 -7.66 -3.14 1.64
N VAL A 34 -7.50 -4.29 2.30
CA VAL A 34 -6.75 -5.43 1.76
C VAL A 34 -7.36 -5.94 0.46
N HIS A 35 -8.69 -6.09 0.42
CA HIS A 35 -9.42 -6.52 -0.78
C HIS A 35 -9.42 -5.42 -1.85
N GLN A 36 -9.58 -4.17 -1.43
CA GLN A 36 -9.52 -3.01 -2.34
C GLN A 36 -8.16 -2.86 -3.02
N LEU A 37 -7.08 -3.38 -2.43
CA LEU A 37 -5.73 -3.33 -2.99
C LEU A 37 -5.37 -4.59 -3.79
N ALA A 38 -5.69 -5.77 -3.25
CA ALA A 38 -5.32 -7.04 -3.86
C ALA A 38 -6.02 -7.26 -5.21
N ILE A 39 -7.30 -6.87 -5.34
CA ILE A 39 -8.05 -7.04 -6.58
C ILE A 39 -7.46 -6.19 -7.73
N PRO A 40 -7.26 -4.86 -7.58
CA PRO A 40 -6.58 -4.07 -8.60
C PRO A 40 -5.18 -4.59 -8.91
N ARG A 41 -4.42 -5.06 -7.92
CA ARG A 41 -3.07 -5.61 -8.17
C ARG A 41 -3.08 -6.84 -9.08
N LEU A 42 -4.14 -7.64 -9.03
CA LEU A 42 -4.33 -8.79 -9.93
C LEU A 42 -4.81 -8.37 -11.33
N MET A 43 -5.61 -7.30 -11.41
CA MET A 43 -6.23 -6.85 -12.67
C MET A 43 -5.34 -5.89 -13.47
N LEU A 44 -4.55 -5.05 -12.80
CA LEU A 44 -3.76 -3.95 -13.36
C LEU A 44 -2.27 -4.30 -13.36
N ASP A 45 -1.90 -5.39 -14.03
CA ASP A 45 -0.52 -5.87 -14.09
C ASP A 45 0.42 -4.99 -14.94
N ASN A 46 -0.13 -4.02 -15.66
CA ASN A 46 0.59 -3.00 -16.41
C ASN A 46 1.02 -1.78 -15.57
N PHE A 47 0.54 -1.65 -14.32
CA PHE A 47 1.00 -0.63 -13.39
C PHE A 47 2.09 -1.22 -12.49
N PRO A 48 3.35 -0.76 -12.59
CA PRO A 48 4.46 -1.39 -11.89
C PRO A 48 4.36 -1.22 -10.37
N HIS A 49 3.90 -0.04 -9.93
CA HIS A 49 3.92 0.41 -8.55
C HIS A 49 2.51 0.71 -8.03
N VAL A 50 2.24 0.26 -6.81
CA VAL A 50 1.01 0.59 -6.09
C VAL A 50 1.38 1.24 -4.75
N LYS A 51 0.78 2.40 -4.50
CA LYS A 51 1.07 3.25 -3.34
C LYS A 51 0.14 2.94 -2.17
N ALA A 52 0.72 2.80 -0.98
CA ALA A 52 0.05 2.86 0.31
C ALA A 52 0.16 4.28 0.87
N PHE A 53 -0.91 5.06 0.72
CA PHE A 53 -0.98 6.44 1.21
C PHE A 53 -1.37 6.46 2.69
N TRP A 54 -0.36 6.38 3.55
CA TRP A 54 -0.54 6.19 5.01
C TRP A 54 -1.29 7.35 5.67
N ILE A 55 -1.22 8.57 5.13
CA ILE A 55 -1.88 9.76 5.68
C ILE A 55 -3.41 9.65 5.70
N MET A 56 -4.00 9.03 4.68
CA MET A 56 -5.45 8.81 4.60
C MET A 56 -5.89 7.58 5.41
N GLN A 57 -4.94 6.80 5.90
CA GLN A 57 -5.15 5.58 6.65
C GLN A 57 -4.40 5.72 7.98
N THR A 58 -3.52 4.77 8.29
CA THR A 58 -2.52 4.86 9.35
C THR A 58 -1.24 4.18 8.87
N LEU A 59 -0.11 4.43 9.55
CA LEU A 59 1.14 3.72 9.23
C LEU A 59 1.00 2.20 9.43
N ALA A 60 0.28 1.77 10.48
CA ALA A 60 -0.02 0.37 10.71
C ALA A 60 -0.82 -0.26 9.56
N MET A 61 -1.80 0.47 9.01
CA MET A 61 -2.55 0.00 7.86
C MET A 61 -1.67 -0.08 6.60
N ALA A 62 -0.76 0.88 6.42
CA ALA A 62 0.19 0.85 5.31
C ALA A 62 1.10 -0.39 5.35
N GLN A 63 1.49 -0.88 6.53
CA GLN A 63 2.20 -2.16 6.67
C GLN A 63 1.38 -3.34 6.15
N THR A 64 0.10 -3.41 6.50
CA THR A 64 -0.82 -4.44 6.00
C THR A 64 -1.00 -4.32 4.49
N MET A 65 -1.04 -3.11 3.94
CA MET A 65 -1.14 -2.88 2.50
C MET A 65 0.08 -3.40 1.73
N LEU A 66 1.28 -3.40 2.33
CA LEU A 66 2.46 -4.02 1.71
C LEU A 66 2.24 -5.52 1.47
N GLN A 67 1.64 -6.22 2.44
CA GLN A 67 1.28 -7.64 2.30
C GLN A 67 0.20 -7.87 1.23
N ALA A 68 -0.65 -6.87 0.99
CA ALA A 68 -1.72 -6.91 0.00
C ALA A 68 -1.27 -6.46 -1.41
N GLY A 69 0.02 -6.13 -1.60
CA GLY A 69 0.62 -5.87 -2.91
C GLY A 69 0.92 -4.41 -3.24
N ALA A 70 0.82 -3.48 -2.28
CA ALA A 70 1.49 -2.18 -2.40
C ALA A 70 3.00 -2.36 -2.26
N ASP A 71 3.77 -1.58 -3.00
CA ASP A 71 5.24 -1.58 -2.97
C ASP A 71 5.83 -0.19 -2.67
N ASP A 72 4.98 0.83 -2.53
CA ASP A 72 5.40 2.19 -2.22
C ASP A 72 4.67 2.72 -0.99
N ILE A 73 5.38 2.95 0.12
CA ILE A 73 4.85 3.75 1.22
C ILE A 73 5.14 5.21 0.92
N ASP A 74 4.10 6.04 0.96
CA ASP A 74 4.24 7.46 0.68
C ASP A 74 5.29 8.14 1.59
N GLY A 75 5.83 9.27 1.15
CA GLY A 75 6.99 9.90 1.77
C GLY A 75 6.76 10.37 3.21
N THR A 76 7.81 10.91 3.81
CA THR A 76 7.70 11.58 5.11
C THR A 76 6.83 12.82 4.98
N VAL A 77 6.12 13.09 6.07
CA VAL A 77 5.24 14.25 6.18
C VAL A 77 5.66 14.94 7.46
N VAL A 78 6.16 16.17 7.29
CA VAL A 78 6.65 16.98 8.41
C VAL A 78 5.49 17.72 9.07
N TRP A 79 4.42 18.01 8.33
CA TRP A 79 3.22 18.62 8.88
C TRP A 79 2.03 18.32 7.98
N TYR A 80 1.01 17.65 8.51
CA TYR A 80 -0.24 17.47 7.79
C TYR A 80 -1.43 17.50 8.75
N ASP A 81 -2.30 18.48 8.51
CA ASP A 81 -3.53 18.69 9.24
C ASP A 81 -4.74 18.53 8.32
N ILE A 82 -5.64 17.63 8.69
CA ILE A 82 -7.00 17.61 8.15
C ILE A 82 -7.93 18.20 9.20
N THR A 83 -8.48 19.37 8.92
CA THR A 83 -9.56 19.96 9.71
C THR A 83 -10.87 19.26 9.35
N LYS A 84 -11.47 18.58 10.33
CA LYS A 84 -12.77 17.91 10.16
C LYS A 84 -13.91 18.90 10.38
N VAL A 85 -15.04 18.65 9.72
CA VAL A 85 -16.29 19.37 9.99
C VAL A 85 -16.66 19.13 11.46
N GLY A 86 -16.59 20.18 12.29
CA GLY A 86 -16.71 20.09 13.75
C GLY A 86 -15.49 20.59 14.54
N GLY A 87 -14.42 21.04 13.87
CA GLY A 87 -13.28 21.73 14.50
C GLY A 87 -12.22 20.80 15.10
N THR A 88 -12.39 19.47 14.99
CA THR A 88 -11.35 18.51 15.35
C THR A 88 -10.30 18.44 14.24
N SER A 89 -9.04 18.70 14.57
CA SER A 89 -7.91 18.40 13.69
C SER A 89 -7.38 17.00 13.97
N THR A 90 -6.80 16.37 12.96
CA THR A 90 -5.97 15.18 13.14
C THR A 90 -4.60 15.51 12.57
N HIS A 91 -3.70 15.84 13.47
CA HIS A 91 -2.31 16.12 13.17
C HIS A 91 -1.56 14.80 12.97
N GLN A 92 -0.85 14.70 11.84
CA GLN A 92 -0.10 13.50 11.48
C GLN A 92 1.30 13.88 10.99
N GLU A 93 2.30 13.21 11.53
CA GLU A 93 3.71 13.35 11.16
C GLU A 93 4.37 11.97 11.11
N THR A 94 5.39 11.83 10.26
CA THR A 94 6.21 10.62 10.25
C THR A 94 7.63 10.94 9.82
N THR A 95 8.60 10.28 10.47
CA THR A 95 10.01 10.41 10.11
C THR A 95 10.45 9.33 9.14
N ILE A 96 11.62 9.51 8.50
CA ILE A 96 12.23 8.47 7.65
C ILE A 96 12.44 7.18 8.45
N ALA A 97 12.87 7.30 9.71
CA ALA A 97 13.10 6.16 10.59
C ALA A 97 11.82 5.36 10.87
N ASP A 98 10.68 6.04 11.05
CA ASP A 98 9.38 5.38 11.24
C ASP A 98 8.95 4.60 10.01
N LEU A 99 9.12 5.19 8.82
CA LEU A 99 8.82 4.51 7.54
C LEU A 99 9.72 3.29 7.35
N GLN A 100 11.02 3.43 7.58
CA GLN A 100 11.95 2.31 7.47
C GLN A 100 11.64 1.20 8.46
N ARG A 101 11.31 1.54 9.72
CA ARG A 101 10.89 0.58 10.74
C ARG A 101 9.64 -0.17 10.29
N ALA A 102 8.63 0.56 9.82
CA ALA A 102 7.37 -0.03 9.36
C ALA A 102 7.58 -1.02 8.21
N ILE A 103 8.42 -0.67 7.23
CA ILE A 103 8.75 -1.55 6.09
C ILE A 103 9.49 -2.80 6.55
N ARG A 104 10.49 -2.67 7.45
CA ARG A 104 11.26 -3.80 7.99
C ARG A 104 10.40 -4.74 8.83
N GLU A 105 9.53 -4.19 9.67
CA GLU A 105 8.56 -4.98 10.46
C GLU A 105 7.56 -5.74 9.59
N ALA A 106 7.23 -5.20 8.41
CA ALA A 106 6.46 -5.92 7.40
C ALA A 106 7.29 -6.98 6.63
N GLY A 107 8.59 -7.15 6.94
CA GLY A 107 9.45 -8.16 6.33
C GLY A 107 10.05 -7.76 4.97
N TYR A 108 10.07 -6.48 4.64
CA TYR A 108 10.63 -5.97 3.38
C TYR A 108 11.85 -5.07 3.63
N GLU A 109 12.65 -4.84 2.57
CA GLU A 109 13.79 -3.93 2.63
C GLU A 109 13.35 -2.51 2.21
N PRO A 110 13.55 -1.47 3.05
CA PRO A 110 13.24 -0.09 2.68
C PRO A 110 14.24 0.44 1.66
N VAL A 111 13.71 1.04 0.58
CA VAL A 111 14.49 1.66 -0.50
C VAL A 111 14.02 3.10 -0.69
N GLU A 112 14.96 4.04 -0.62
CA GLU A 112 14.68 5.41 -1.02
C GLU A 112 14.55 5.46 -2.54
N ARG A 113 13.52 6.13 -3.04
CA ARG A 113 13.22 6.19 -4.48
C ARG A 113 13.16 7.64 -4.95
N ASP A 114 13.59 7.88 -6.17
CA ASP A 114 13.29 9.12 -6.88
C ASP A 114 11.86 9.11 -7.48
N THR A 115 11.55 10.11 -8.31
CA THR A 115 10.26 10.19 -9.03
C THR A 115 10.07 9.09 -10.07
N LEU A 116 11.15 8.44 -10.50
CA LEU A 116 11.18 7.40 -11.52
C LEU A 116 11.38 6.00 -10.93
N TYR A 117 11.37 5.86 -9.59
CA TYR A 117 11.59 4.59 -8.90
C TYR A 117 12.95 3.95 -9.20
N ARG A 118 13.98 4.78 -9.36
CA ARG A 118 15.39 4.38 -9.49
C ARG A 118 16.11 4.43 -8.16
#